data_AF-A0A915U1G9-F1
#
_entry.id   AF-A0A915U1G9-F1
#
_cell.length_a   1.000
_cell.length_b   1.000
_cell.length_c   1.000
_cell.angle_alpha   90.00
_cell.angle_beta   90.00
_cell.angle_gamma   90.00
#
_symmetry.space_group_name_H-M   'P 1'
#
loop_
_entity.id
_entity.type
_entity.pdbx_description
1 polymer ?
#
loop_
_entity_poly.entity_id
_entity_poly.type
_entity_poly.pdbx_seq_one_letter_code
_entity_poly.pdbx_strand_id
1 'polypeptide(L)' 'MAAGETFKRAMKKHGRAAWEYAVRPRARDELFPWDVVDHGIDKRYLFQELEKGLAERSTAPCDTDICRRCGVCGGITP' A
#
# COMPACT_ATOMS: atom_id res chain seq x y z
N MET A 1 13.81 24.79 11.51
CA MET A 1 12.46 24.26 11.20
C MET A 1 12.37 24.09 9.70
N ALA A 2 12.31 22.86 9.18
CA ALA A 2 12.10 22.67 7.74
C ALA A 2 10.70 23.17 7.40
N ALA A 3 10.59 24.17 6.52
CA ALA A 3 9.30 24.61 6.01
C ALA A 3 8.73 23.46 5.16
N GLY A 4 7.78 22.71 5.73
CA GLY A 4 7.10 21.64 5.01
C GLY A 4 6.40 22.21 3.77
N GLU A 5 6.61 21.59 2.62
CA GLU A 5 5.86 21.92 1.41
C GLU A 5 4.62 21.04 1.28
N THR A 6 3.56 21.57 0.66
CA THR A 6 2.35 20.79 0.44
C THR A 6 2.58 19.75 -0.66
N PHE A 7 1.94 18.59 -0.54
CA PHE A 7 2.07 17.48 -1.51
C PHE A 7 1.83 17.93 -2.96
N LYS A 8 0.80 18.75 -3.20
CA LYS A 8 0.50 19.29 -4.55
C LYS A 8 1.65 20.13 -5.11
N ARG A 9 2.33 20.92 -4.26
CA ARG A 9 3.45 21.78 -4.66
C ARG A 9 4.70 20.96 -4.95
N ALA A 10 4.99 19.95 -4.13
CA ALA A 10 6.07 19.00 -4.37
C ALA A 10 5.87 18.25 -5.71
N MET A 11 4.67 17.72 -5.96
CA MET A 11 4.34 17.02 -7.20
C MET A 11 4.53 17.91 -8.44
N LYS A 12 4.04 19.16 -8.40
CA LYS A 12 4.24 20.14 -9.49
C LYS A 12 5.72 20.43 -9.74
N LYS A 13 6.53 20.59 -8.69
CA LYS A 13 7.98 20.83 -8.78
C LYS A 13 8.70 19.68 -9.50
N HIS A 14 8.21 18.45 -9.35
CA HIS A 14 8.75 17.26 -10.02
C HIS A 14 8.05 16.91 -11.34
N GLY A 15 7.24 17.82 -11.89
CA GLY A 15 6.56 17.60 -13.17
C GLY A 15 5.53 16.47 -13.15
N ARG A 16 4.95 16.16 -11.98
CA ARG A 16 3.95 15.09 -11.81
C ARG A 16 2.59 15.70 -11.45
N ALA A 17 1.52 15.25 -12.09
CA ALA A 17 0.17 15.58 -11.65
C ALA A 17 -0.25 14.67 -10.50
N ALA A 18 -0.77 15.26 -9.42
CA ALA A 18 -1.19 14.50 -8.23
C ALA A 18 -2.34 13.52 -8.53
N TRP A 19 -3.27 13.90 -9.42
CA TRP A 19 -4.41 13.06 -9.78
C TRP A 19 -3.97 11.84 -10.61
N GLU A 20 -3.10 12.04 -11.60
CA GLU A 20 -2.55 10.96 -12.45
C GLU A 20 -1.81 9.94 -11.59
N TYR A 21 -1.04 10.44 -10.61
CA TYR A 21 -0.34 9.58 -9.68
C TYR A 21 -1.28 8.76 -8.79
N ALA A 22 -2.47 9.27 -8.46
CA ALA A 22 -3.42 8.59 -7.60
C ALA A 22 -4.14 7.43 -8.31
N VAL A 23 -4.51 7.61 -9.59
CA VAL A 23 -5.37 6.67 -10.33
C VAL A 23 -4.62 5.70 -11.24
N ARG A 24 -3.31 5.88 -11.43
CA ARG A 24 -2.55 5.00 -12.31
C ARG A 24 -2.52 3.55 -11.82
N PRO A 25 -2.43 2.58 -12.74
CA PRO A 25 -2.13 1.19 -12.38
C PRO A 25 -0.81 1.08 -11.61
N ARG A 26 -0.74 0.09 -10.72
CA ARG A 26 0.45 -0.23 -9.93
C ARG A 26 1.06 -1.54 -10.41
N ALA A 27 2.38 -1.58 -10.55
CA ALA A 27 3.09 -2.84 -10.78
C ALA A 27 3.37 -3.53 -9.44
N ARG A 28 3.42 -4.86 -9.46
CA ARG A 28 3.65 -5.69 -8.28
C ARG A 28 4.97 -5.37 -7.56
N ASP A 29 6.02 -5.16 -8.35
CA ASP A 29 7.39 -4.96 -7.85
C ASP A 29 7.79 -3.47 -7.81
N GLU A 30 6.82 -2.55 -7.93
CA GLU A 30 7.07 -1.12 -7.87
C GLU A 30 7.48 -0.68 -6.46
N LEU A 31 8.43 0.26 -6.35
CA LEU A 31 8.79 0.88 -5.08
C LEU A 31 7.77 1.95 -4.68
N PHE A 32 7.23 1.83 -3.48
CA PHE A 32 6.29 2.79 -2.93
C PHE A 32 6.93 3.69 -1.88
N PRO A 33 6.47 4.96 -1.74
CA PRO A 33 6.97 5.85 -0.69
C PRO A 33 6.78 5.32 0.74
N TRP A 34 5.83 4.40 0.95
CA TRP A 34 5.58 3.78 2.26
C TRP A 34 6.31 2.45 2.45
N ASP A 35 7.08 1.95 1.47
CA ASP A 35 7.89 0.73 1.65
C ASP A 35 8.97 0.90 2.75
N VAL A 36 9.29 2.14 3.13
CA VAL A 36 10.18 2.47 4.25
C VAL A 36 9.51 2.30 5.62
N VAL A 37 8.19 2.15 5.66
CA VAL A 37 7.41 2.01 6.89
C VAL A 37 7.16 0.54 7.16
N ASP A 38 7.76 -0.01 8.22
CA ASP A 38 7.43 -1.36 8.67
C ASP A 38 6.11 -1.35 9.44
N HIS A 39 5.04 -1.74 8.75
CA HIS A 39 3.71 -1.93 9.32
C HIS A 39 3.37 -3.40 9.59
N GLY A 40 4.33 -4.33 9.46
CA GLY A 40 4.13 -5.76 9.68
C GLY A 40 3.17 -6.45 8.68
N ILE A 41 2.83 -5.78 7.57
CA ILE A 41 1.98 -6.34 6.52
C ILE A 41 2.88 -6.77 5.36
N ASP A 42 2.69 -7.99 4.88
CA ASP A 42 3.37 -8.47 3.69
C ASP A 42 2.95 -7.68 2.44
N LYS A 43 3.93 -7.12 1.71
CA LYS A 43 3.65 -6.34 0.49
C LYS A 43 2.91 -7.16 -0.58
N ARG A 44 3.14 -8.48 -0.66
CA ARG A 44 2.43 -9.37 -1.58
C ARG A 44 0.95 -9.47 -1.21
N TYR A 45 0.61 -9.43 0.08
CA TYR A 45 -0.78 -9.39 0.53
C TYR A 45 -1.47 -8.10 0.09
N LEU A 46 -0.82 -6.93 0.21
CA LEU A 46 -1.39 -5.66 -0.27
C LEU A 46 -1.71 -5.69 -1.77
N PHE A 47 -0.83 -6.29 -2.58
CA PHE A 47 -1.08 -6.44 -4.01
C PHE A 47 -2.25 -7.41 -4.30
N GLN A 48 -2.34 -8.53 -3.58
CA GLN A 48 -3.48 -9.46 -3.71
C GLN A 48 -4.81 -8.80 -3.33
N GLU A 49 -4.83 -7.96 -2.30
CA GLU A 49 -6.04 -7.21 -1.92
C GLU A 49 -6.42 -6.16 -2.96
N LEU A 50 -5.43 -5.50 -3.59
CA LEU A 50 -5.69 -4.63 -4.74
C LEU A 50 -6.36 -5.41 -5.88
N GLU A 51 -5.84 -6.57 -6.26
CA GLU A 51 -6.42 -7.42 -7.31
C GLU A 51 -7.84 -7.89 -6.97
N LYS A 52 -8.11 -8.22 -5.71
CA LYS A 52 -9.47 -8.57 -5.26
C LYS A 52 -10.42 -7.38 -5.33
N GLY A 53 -9.98 -6.21 -4.86
CA GLY A 53 -10.77 -4.99 -4.90
C GLY A 53 -11.14 -4.57 -6.33
N LEU A 54 -10.18 -4.67 -7.26
CA LEU A 54 -10.43 -4.46 -8.69
C LEU A 54 -11.40 -5.48 -9.30
N ALA A 55 -11.49 -6.67 -8.72
CA ALA A 55 -12.41 -7.73 -9.13
C ALA A 55 -13.73 -7.74 -8.32
N GLU A 56 -14.00 -6.70 -7.51
CA GLU A 56 -15.18 -6.59 -6.65
C GLU A 56 -15.36 -7.76 -5.67
N ARG A 57 -14.26 -8.41 -5.28
CA ARG A 57 -14.26 -9.52 -4.33
C ARG A 57 -13.98 -9.03 -2.93
N SER A 58 -14.82 -9.42 -1.98
CA SER A 58 -14.60 -9.13 -0.57
C SER A 58 -13.58 -10.09 0.05
N THR A 59 -12.84 -9.57 1.02
CA THR A 59 -11.97 -10.39 1.89
C THR A 59 -12.69 -10.66 3.20
N ALA A 60 -12.65 -11.91 3.64
CA ALA A 60 -13.24 -12.31 4.92
C ALA A 60 -12.61 -11.52 6.09
N PRO A 61 -13.39 -11.21 7.14
CA PRO A 61 -12.89 -10.50 8.31
C PRO A 61 -11.67 -11.21 8.93
N CYS A 62 -10.82 -10.41 9.57
CA CYS A 62 -9.66 -10.91 10.28
C CYS A 62 -10.09 -11.44 11.64
N ASP A 63 -9.95 -12.74 11.86
CA ASP A 63 -9.96 -13.33 13.20
C ASP A 63 -8.53 -13.35 13.72
N THR A 64 -8.22 -12.50 14.70
CA THR A 64 -6.86 -12.29 15.19
C THR A 64 -6.24 -13.53 15.84
N ASP A 65 -7.07 -14.46 16.31
CA ASP A 65 -6.60 -15.68 16.97
C ASP A 65 -5.97 -16.65 15.96
N ILE A 66 -6.55 -16.74 14.75
CA ILE A 66 -6.17 -17.74 13.73
C ILE A 66 -5.62 -17.16 12.42
N CYS A 67 -5.86 -15.89 12.10
CA CYS A 67 -5.50 -15.32 10.81
C CYS A 67 -3.99 -15.11 10.69
N ARG A 68 -3.38 -15.54 9.57
CA ARG A 68 -1.97 -15.27 9.22
C ARG A 68 -1.80 -14.63 7.83
N ARG A 69 -2.90 -14.19 7.20
CA ARG A 69 -2.95 -13.80 5.78
C ARG A 69 -2.04 -12.62 5.43
N CYS A 70 -2.08 -11.58 6.25
CA CYS A 70 -1.34 -10.33 6.00
C CYS A 70 0.01 -10.28 6.72
N GLY A 71 0.30 -11.21 7.63
CA GLY A 71 1.52 -11.21 8.46
C GLY A 71 1.42 -10.46 9.79
N VAL A 72 0.39 -9.63 10.01
CA VAL A 72 0.25 -8.82 11.24
C VAL A 72 -0.01 -9.69 12.47
N CYS A 73 -0.97 -10.61 12.37
CA CYS A 73 -1.31 -11.50 13.46
C CYS A 73 -0.32 -12.66 13.45
N GLY A 74 0.62 -12.71 14.41
CA GLY A 74 1.52 -13.86 14.62
C GLY A 74 2.70 -13.99 13.64
N GLY A 75 2.92 -13.04 12.74
CA GLY A 75 4.03 -13.05 11.78
C GLY A 75 3.79 -13.96 10.56
N ILE A 76 4.70 -13.87 9.59
CA ILE A 76 4.78 -14.82 8.48
C ILE A 76 5.67 -15.97 8.96
N THR A 77 5.06 -17.04 9.47
CA THR A 77 5.81 -18.29 9.64
C THR A 77 6.17 -18.82 8.24
N PRO A 78 7.41 -19.28 7.99
CA PRO A 78 7.74 -19.99 6.76
C PRO A 78 6.88 -21.24 6.56
#